data_AF-A0AAW9DJQ9-F1
#
_entry.id   AF-A0AAW9DJQ9-F1
#
_cell.length_a   1.000
_cell.length_b   1.000
_cell.length_c   1.000
_cell.angle_alpha   90.00
_cell.angle_beta   90.00
_cell.angle_gamma   90.00
#
_symmetry.space_group_name_H-M   'P 1'
#
loop_
_entity.id
_entity.type
_entity.pdbx_description
1 polymer ?
#
loop_
_entity_poly.entity_id
_entity_poly.type
_entity_poly.pdbx_seq_one_letter_code
_entity_poly.pdbx_strand_id
1 'polypeptide(L)'
;MVSQTVEKPLYLQLVDELEVAIRERMAPNDKLFSERELTQVYGVSRITVRLALQELEKRGLVYKKHGKGTYVSEISDTAVDLSQAYSFTEQMKKIGKVPRTSILSFELVKASDYIAQHLQL
;
A
#
# COMPACT_ATOMS: atom_id res chain seq x y z
N MET A 1 11.02 -7.31 -40.70
CA MET A 1 9.94 -6.71 -39.89
C MET A 1 9.08 -7.83 -39.31
N VAL A 2 9.17 -8.08 -38.01
CA VAL A 2 8.10 -8.61 -37.15
C VAL A 2 8.40 -8.02 -35.77
N SER A 3 7.56 -7.08 -35.33
CA SER A 3 7.77 -6.32 -34.09
C SER A 3 7.49 -7.17 -32.86
N GLN A 4 8.48 -7.24 -31.97
CA GLN A 4 8.30 -7.68 -30.59
C GLN A 4 7.67 -6.52 -29.79
N THR A 5 6.35 -6.50 -29.67
CA THR A 5 5.68 -5.65 -28.68
C THR A 5 5.57 -6.48 -27.40
N VAL A 6 6.31 -6.12 -26.36
CA VAL A 6 6.21 -6.75 -25.04
C VAL A 6 4.83 -6.41 -24.47
N GLU A 7 3.86 -7.28 -24.70
CA GLU A 7 2.49 -7.11 -24.22
C GLU A 7 2.48 -7.26 -22.69
N LYS A 8 1.97 -6.25 -21.98
CA LYS A 8 1.96 -6.20 -20.51
C LYS A 8 1.30 -7.47 -19.94
N PRO A 9 1.88 -8.15 -18.95
CA PRO A 9 1.30 -9.36 -18.36
C PRO A 9 -0.17 -9.16 -17.97
N LEU A 10 -1.03 -10.12 -18.28
CA LEU A 10 -2.49 -10.01 -18.10
C LEU A 10 -2.92 -9.64 -16.67
N TYR A 11 -2.21 -10.12 -15.64
CA TYR A 11 -2.51 -9.74 -14.26
C TYR A 11 -2.22 -8.26 -14.00
N LEU A 12 -1.19 -7.68 -14.63
CA LEU A 12 -0.90 -6.26 -14.49
C LEU A 12 -1.88 -5.38 -15.28
N GLN A 13 -2.43 -5.88 -16.38
CA GLN A 13 -3.54 -5.19 -17.07
C GLN A 13 -4.78 -5.14 -16.16
N LEU A 14 -5.12 -6.26 -15.51
CA LEU A 14 -6.21 -6.31 -14.54
C LEU A 14 -5.96 -5.41 -13.31
N VAL A 15 -4.71 -5.28 -12.87
CA VAL A 15 -4.33 -4.35 -11.79
C VAL A 15 -4.67 -2.91 -12.18
N ASP A 16 -4.30 -2.47 -13.38
CA ASP A 16 -4.58 -1.09 -13.82
C ASP A 16 -6.09 -0.83 -13.87
N GLU A 17 -6.85 -1.75 -14.45
CA GLU A 17 -8.32 -1.59 -14.56
C GLU A 17 -8.99 -1.55 -13.19
N LEU A 18 -8.60 -2.44 -12.28
CA LEU A 18 -9.13 -2.45 -10.91
C LEU A 18 -8.70 -1.21 -10.14
N GLU A 19 -7.47 -0.73 -10.31
CA GLU A 19 -6.99 0.49 -9.67
C GLU A 19 -7.83 1.72 -10.08
N VAL A 20 -8.11 1.87 -11.38
CA VAL A 20 -9.00 2.94 -11.87
C VAL A 20 -10.41 2.78 -11.27
N ALA A 21 -10.98 1.57 -11.31
CA ALA A 21 -12.31 1.32 -10.76
C ALA A 21 -12.40 1.61 -9.25
N ILE A 22 -11.38 1.23 -8.47
CA ILE A 22 -11.31 1.49 -7.03
C ILE A 22 -11.28 3.00 -6.78
N ARG A 23 -10.43 3.74 -7.50
CA ARG A 23 -10.27 5.20 -7.30
C ARG A 23 -11.48 6.00 -7.72
N GLU A 24 -12.15 5.62 -8.80
CA GLU A 24 -13.27 6.39 -9.36
C GLU A 24 -14.63 6.02 -8.77
N ARG A 25 -14.82 4.78 -8.31
CA ARG A 25 -16.15 4.22 -8.07
C ARG A 25 -16.35 3.57 -6.71
N MET A 26 -15.32 3.47 -5.87
CA MET A 26 -15.41 2.77 -4.59
C MET A 26 -14.97 3.66 -3.44
N ALA A 27 -15.60 3.48 -2.28
CA ALA A 27 -15.24 4.14 -1.03
C ALA A 27 -14.33 3.23 -0.17
N PRO A 28 -13.55 3.80 0.77
CA PRO A 28 -12.84 3.01 1.77
C PRO A 28 -13.76 2.02 2.49
N ASN A 29 -13.28 0.80 2.68
CA ASN A 29 -13.99 -0.34 3.24
C ASN A 29 -15.11 -0.95 2.38
N ASP A 30 -15.30 -0.49 1.14
CA ASP A 30 -16.16 -1.21 0.20
C ASP A 30 -15.57 -2.59 -0.10
N LYS A 31 -16.47 -3.57 -0.24
CA LYS A 31 -16.09 -4.95 -0.53
C LYS A 31 -15.87 -5.10 -2.04
N LEU A 32 -14.70 -5.59 -2.43
CA LEU A 32 -14.46 -6.00 -3.82
C LEU A 32 -15.26 -7.27 -4.14
N PHE A 33 -15.53 -7.46 -5.44
CA PHE A 33 -15.97 -8.75 -5.95
C PHE A 33 -15.01 -9.86 -5.51
N SER A 34 -15.57 -11.03 -5.21
CA SER A 34 -14.80 -12.22 -4.89
C SER A 34 -13.93 -12.65 -6.07
N GLU A 35 -12.90 -13.46 -5.80
CA GLU A 35 -12.03 -14.00 -6.86
C GLU A 35 -12.83 -14.74 -7.95
N ARG A 36 -13.93 -15.39 -7.56
CA ARG A 36 -14.82 -16.10 -8.49
C ARG A 36 -15.61 -15.12 -9.37
N GLU A 37 -16.15 -14.05 -8.79
CA GLU A 37 -16.90 -13.04 -9.53
C GLU A 37 -15.97 -12.26 -10.47
N LEU A 38 -14.77 -11.89 -10.02
CA LEU A 38 -13.75 -11.24 -10.86
C LEU A 38 -13.34 -12.12 -12.04
N THR A 39 -13.20 -13.44 -11.83
CA THR A 39 -12.95 -14.40 -12.91
C THR A 39 -14.07 -14.36 -13.97
N GLN A 40 -15.33 -14.24 -13.54
CA GLN A 40 -16.48 -14.20 -14.43
C GLN A 40 -16.62 -12.85 -15.16
N VAL A 41 -16.40 -11.73 -14.47
CA VAL A 41 -16.53 -10.38 -15.03
C VAL A 41 -15.43 -10.08 -16.04
N TYR A 42 -14.18 -10.45 -15.72
CA TYR A 42 -13.02 -10.10 -16.54
C TYR A 42 -12.57 -11.23 -17.48
N GLY A 43 -13.17 -12.43 -17.39
CA GLY A 43 -12.86 -13.55 -18.27
C GLY A 43 -11.43 -14.10 -18.14
N VAL A 44 -10.76 -13.83 -17.01
CA VAL A 44 -9.37 -14.26 -16.77
C VAL A 44 -9.28 -15.43 -15.80
N SER A 45 -8.15 -16.16 -15.80
CA SER A 45 -7.95 -17.27 -14.88
C SER A 45 -7.97 -16.83 -13.41
N ARG A 46 -8.35 -17.73 -12.48
CA ARG A 46 -8.26 -17.48 -11.04
C ARG A 46 -6.85 -17.11 -10.58
N ILE A 47 -5.82 -17.69 -11.19
CA ILE A 47 -4.42 -17.37 -10.88
C ILE A 47 -4.12 -15.91 -11.23
N THR A 48 -4.60 -15.44 -12.39
CA THR A 48 -4.48 -14.06 -12.83
C THR A 48 -5.16 -13.09 -11.85
N VAL A 49 -6.41 -13.38 -11.45
CA VAL A 49 -7.13 -12.57 -10.45
C VAL A 49 -6.37 -12.52 -9.14
N ARG A 50 -5.90 -13.67 -8.66
CA ARG A 50 -5.18 -13.76 -7.39
C ARG A 50 -3.89 -12.93 -7.41
N LEU A 51 -3.12 -13.00 -8.50
CA LEU A 51 -1.92 -12.19 -8.70
C LEU A 51 -2.24 -10.70 -8.74
N ALA A 52 -3.32 -10.30 -9.41
CA ALA A 52 -3.75 -8.91 -9.46
C ALA A 52 -4.15 -8.38 -8.08
N LEU A 53 -4.96 -9.14 -7.33
CA LEU A 53 -5.34 -8.76 -5.97
C LEU A 53 -4.14 -8.70 -5.01
N GLN A 54 -3.17 -9.60 -5.14
CA GLN A 54 -1.93 -9.54 -4.36
C GLN A 54 -1.10 -8.28 -4.67
N GLU A 55 -1.02 -7.89 -5.94
CA GLU A 55 -0.33 -6.66 -6.34
C GLU A 55 -1.06 -5.42 -5.84
N LEU A 56 -2.39 -5.37 -5.90
CA LEU A 56 -3.19 -4.27 -5.33
C LEU A 56 -3.05 -4.19 -3.80
N GLU A 57 -3.00 -5.34 -3.11
CA GLU A 57 -2.75 -5.41 -1.67
C GLU A 57 -1.35 -4.90 -1.32
N LYS A 58 -0.33 -5.31 -2.11
CA LYS A 58 1.05 -4.81 -1.97
C LYS A 58 1.15 -3.30 -2.20
N ARG A 59 0.35 -2.74 -3.11
CA ARG A 59 0.24 -1.28 -3.34
C ARG A 59 -0.55 -0.56 -2.26
N GLY A 60 -1.13 -1.28 -1.30
CA GLY A 60 -1.94 -0.71 -0.22
C GLY A 60 -3.32 -0.23 -0.65
N LEU A 61 -3.77 -0.53 -1.88
CA LEU A 61 -5.08 -0.10 -2.38
C LEU A 61 -6.24 -0.95 -1.82
N VAL A 62 -5.94 -2.18 -1.43
CA VAL A 62 -6.91 -3.11 -0.83
C VAL A 62 -6.29 -3.87 0.34
N TYR A 63 -7.12 -4.45 1.19
CA TYR A 63 -6.70 -5.35 2.26
C TYR A 63 -7.62 -6.59 2.36
N LYS A 64 -7.06 -7.73 2.75
CA LYS A 64 -7.81 -8.97 2.91
C LYS A 64 -8.28 -9.18 4.35
N LYS A 65 -9.57 -9.49 4.54
CA LYS A 65 -10.11 -10.05 5.78
C LYS A 65 -10.32 -11.54 5.58
N HIS A 66 -9.56 -12.36 6.31
CA HIS A 66 -9.62 -13.83 6.22
C HIS A 66 -11.07 -14.34 6.34
N GLY A 67 -11.49 -15.17 5.40
CA GLY A 67 -12.86 -15.71 5.31
C GLY A 67 -13.97 -14.71 4.94
N LYS A 68 -13.69 -13.41 4.85
CA LYS A 68 -14.71 -12.37 4.61
C LYS A 68 -14.59 -11.72 3.23
N GLY A 69 -13.39 -11.64 2.68
CA GLY A 69 -13.12 -11.12 1.33
C GLY A 69 -12.03 -10.05 1.31
N THR A 70 -11.99 -9.31 0.21
CA THR A 70 -11.05 -8.20 -0.03
C THR A 70 -11.81 -6.88 -0.01
N TYR A 71 -11.22 -5.86 0.58
CA TYR A 71 -11.86 -4.57 0.82
C TYR A 71 -10.95 -3.42 0.41
N VAL A 72 -11.53 -2.30 -0.02
CA VAL A 72 -10.78 -1.09 -0.39
C VAL A 72 -10.13 -0.49 0.85
N SER A 73 -8.84 -0.18 0.76
CA SER A 73 -8.11 0.50 1.84
C SER A 73 -8.55 1.95 1.98
N GLU A 74 -8.31 2.53 3.15
CA GLU A 74 -8.35 3.98 3.30
C GLU A 74 -7.11 4.57 2.61
N ILE A 75 -7.24 4.87 1.31
CA ILE A 75 -6.18 5.46 0.50
C ILE A 75 -6.04 6.91 0.96
N SER A 76 -5.17 7.13 1.95
CA SER A 76 -4.80 8.47 2.34
C SER A 76 -3.81 9.00 1.29
N ASP A 77 -4.19 10.00 0.49
CA ASP A 77 -3.27 10.74 -0.41
C ASP A 77 -2.07 11.35 0.32
N THR A 78 -2.08 11.28 1.64
CA THR A 78 -1.01 11.60 2.56
C THR A 78 -0.07 10.41 2.75
N ALA A 79 0.36 9.79 1.65
CA ALA A 79 1.53 8.91 1.68
C ALA A 79 2.66 9.72 2.31
N VAL A 80 2.99 9.37 3.55
CA VAL A 80 4.08 9.97 4.29
C VAL A 80 5.34 9.56 3.54
N ASP A 81 5.93 10.49 2.79
CA ASP A 81 7.31 10.35 2.36
C ASP A 81 8.14 10.21 3.64
N LEU A 82 8.65 9.01 3.91
CA LEU A 82 9.50 8.72 5.08
C LEU A 82 10.98 8.92 4.74
N SER A 83 11.30 9.35 3.51
CA SER A 83 12.67 9.42 3.01
C SER A 83 13.40 10.72 3.34
N GLN A 84 12.69 11.77 3.80
CA GLN A 84 13.34 13.00 4.25
C GLN A 84 13.25 13.17 5.77
N ALA A 85 14.16 13.98 6.31
CA ALA A 85 14.14 14.38 7.71
C ALA A 85 12.89 15.20 7.98
N TYR A 86 11.81 14.55 8.42
CA TYR A 86 10.53 15.18 8.66
C TYR A 86 10.22 15.29 10.16
N SER A 87 9.68 16.45 10.54
CA SER A 87 9.04 16.62 11.83
C SER A 87 7.71 15.85 11.84
N PHE A 88 7.67 14.72 12.56
CA PHE A 88 6.47 13.90 12.78
C PHE A 88 5.25 14.75 13.21
N THR A 89 5.51 15.75 14.06
CA THR A 89 4.50 16.69 14.56
C THR A 89 3.84 17.50 13.44
N GLU A 90 4.61 17.99 12.47
CA GLU A 90 4.07 18.78 11.36
C GLU A 90 3.22 17.93 10.41
N GLN A 91 3.63 16.68 10.20
CA GLN A 91 2.92 15.75 9.34
C GLN A 91 1.53 15.42 9.90
N MET A 92 1.46 15.05 11.17
CA MET A 92 0.20 14.73 11.82
C MET A 92 -0.77 15.92 11.76
N LYS A 93 -0.26 17.15 11.94
CA LYS A 93 -1.07 18.37 11.77
C LYS A 93 -1.59 18.56 10.34
N LYS A 94 -0.75 18.36 9.31
CA LYS A 94 -1.15 18.50 7.89
C LYS A 94 -2.27 17.54 7.49
N ILE A 95 -2.34 16.37 8.12
CA ILE A 95 -3.37 15.36 7.86
C ILE A 95 -4.56 15.45 8.82
N GLY A 96 -4.69 16.56 9.55
CA GLY A 96 -5.79 16.83 10.48
C GLY A 96 -5.77 16.01 11.78
N LYS A 97 -4.63 15.40 12.12
CA LYS A 97 -4.44 14.66 13.38
C LYS A 97 -3.75 15.55 14.42
N VAL A 98 -3.97 15.22 15.69
CA VAL A 98 -3.35 15.92 16.83
C VAL A 98 -2.19 15.06 17.35
N PRO A 99 -0.92 15.42 17.05
CA PRO A 99 0.23 14.65 17.53
C PRO A 99 0.38 14.79 19.05
N ARG A 100 0.74 13.70 19.72
CA ARG A 100 1.12 13.68 21.13
C ARG A 100 2.37 12.84 21.31
N THR A 101 3.35 13.39 22.01
CA THR A 101 4.55 12.65 22.43
C THR A 101 4.44 12.26 23.89
N SER A 102 4.76 11.01 24.20
CA SER A 102 4.92 10.52 25.57
C SER A 102 6.32 9.92 25.69
N ILE A 103 7.15 10.46 26.59
CA ILE A 103 8.49 9.92 26.84
C ILE A 103 8.35 8.69 27.72
N LEU A 104 8.69 7.52 27.19
CA LEU A 104 8.66 6.26 27.95
C LEU A 104 9.94 6.06 28.77
N SER A 105 11.08 6.45 28.22
CA SER A 105 12.40 6.35 28.85
C SER A 105 13.35 7.40 28.26
N PHE A 106 14.22 7.96 29.08
CA PHE A 106 15.26 8.89 28.65
C PHE A 106 16.50 8.67 29.52
N GLU A 107 17.60 8.25 28.91
CA GLU A 107 18.83 7.90 29.61
C GLU A 107 20.05 8.41 28.82
N LEU A 108 21.08 8.84 29.57
CA LEU A 108 22.39 9.15 29.01
C LEU A 108 23.25 7.89 29.04
N VAL A 109 23.61 7.38 27.86
CA VAL A 109 24.42 6.16 27.72
C VAL A 109 25.75 6.47 27.04
N LYS A 110 26.80 5.74 27.42
CA LYS A 110 28.08 5.77 26.68
C LYS A 110 27.87 5.13 25.31
N ALA A 111 28.33 5.80 24.25
CA ALA A 111 28.28 5.22 22.91
C ALA A 111 29.11 3.92 22.85
N SER A 112 28.52 2.86 22.32
CA SER A 112 29.26 1.66 21.95
C SER A 112 30.05 1.92 20.67
N ASP A 113 31.05 1.08 20.38
CA ASP A 113 31.85 1.19 19.15
C ASP A 113 30.96 1.15 17.89
N TYR A 114 29.90 0.33 17.91
CA TYR A 114 28.91 0.28 16.83
C TYR A 114 28.20 1.63 16.64
N ILE A 115 27.69 2.22 17.72
CA ILE A 115 26.96 3.49 17.67
C ILE A 115 27.89 4.64 17.28
N ALA A 116 29.10 4.68 17.83
CA ALA A 116 30.10 5.70 17.53
C ALA A 116 30.50 5.69 16.04
N GLN A 117 30.73 4.51 15.47
CA GLN A 117 31.05 4.37 14.05
C GLN A 117 29.93 4.85 13.13
N HIS A 118 28.67 4.55 13.47
CA HIS A 118 27.52 4.88 12.61
C HIS A 118 27.01 6.32 12.79
N LEU A 119 27.23 6.93 13.96
CA LEU A 119 26.89 8.33 14.23
C LEU A 119 28.08 9.29 14.02
N GLN A 120 29.26 8.78 13.65
CA GLN A 120 30.49 9.55 13.49
C GLN A 120 30.86 10.37 14.74
N LEU A 121 30.73 9.74 15.92
CA LEU A 121 31.04 10.32 17.24
C LEU A 121 32.42 9.89 17.74
#